data_AF-A0A939TMA1-F1
#
_entry.id   AF-A0A939TMA1-F1
#
_cell.length_a   1.000
_cell.length_b   1.000
_cell.length_c   1.000
_cell.angle_alpha   90.00
_cell.angle_beta   90.00
_cell.angle_gamma   90.00
#
_symmetry.space_group_name_H-M   'P 1'
#
loop_
_entity.id
_entity.type
_entity.pdbx_description
1 polymer ?
#
loop_
_entity_poly.entity_id
_entity_poly.type
_entity_poly.pdbx_seq_one_letter_code
_entity_poly.pdbx_strand_id
1 'polypeptide(L)'
;MSPQTFTSQRGGSLAKPAADTAPETDALLLGRRIRARRTARSLTLEQLASAVDRAPSQLSAIENGKREPRLPVLRAIAKTLGTTVDHLLGDDELDERSALEVEVERAQRGTVFTSLGLPPIRVSKGVSDDVLRTILGLHQAIERMHRERAATPEEARRANTELRAEMRVRGNYYVELERAAGELLQRAGYTGGPVSQGIVSRIAEELGFSLHYVPDLPHSTRSVIDRRNHRIYLGAAVPSRDARAPILRAMASIVCGHEEPRNYRDFLRQRIESNYLAGAVLLPEEAAVTLLTAAKQQRQISMEDLRDAFAVSYEMAAHRFTNLATERLDLRVHFMKAHESGTLIKAYENDGVRFPSDALGNLEGATVCRNWTARSVFGQPDRFNPWYQYTDMADGGTYWCTSRVEKAREGMYSVSVGVGFDGVKWFRGRDTPHRAQSFCPDEACCRRASDDLTQKWEQAAWPEAATPTSLLAALPTGTFPGVDAHEVYAFLEEHEG
;
A
#
# COMPACT_ATOMS: atom_id res chain seq x y z
N MET A 1 47.89 18.53 -44.32
CA MET A 1 46.61 18.40 -45.04
C MET A 1 45.64 17.75 -44.07
N SER A 2 45.06 18.54 -43.18
CA SER A 2 43.70 19.10 -43.31
C SER A 2 42.68 18.19 -42.60
N PRO A 3 42.36 18.47 -41.33
CA PRO A 3 41.15 17.96 -40.69
C PRO A 3 39.94 18.75 -41.22
N GLN A 4 38.92 18.06 -41.71
CA GLN A 4 37.65 18.70 -42.07
C GLN A 4 36.72 18.76 -40.86
N THR A 5 36.36 20.01 -40.59
CA THR A 5 35.32 20.53 -39.71
C THR A 5 33.93 20.06 -40.15
N PHE A 6 33.11 19.62 -39.21
CA PHE A 6 31.65 19.78 -39.27
C PHE A 6 31.16 20.40 -37.97
N THR A 7 30.63 21.61 -38.10
CA THR A 7 29.94 22.40 -37.08
C THR A 7 28.46 22.01 -36.99
N SER A 8 27.92 21.95 -35.76
CA SER A 8 26.72 22.70 -35.32
C SER A 8 25.77 21.94 -34.38
N GLN A 9 25.80 22.34 -33.11
CA GLN A 9 24.69 22.68 -32.20
C GLN A 9 23.34 21.92 -32.24
N ARG A 10 22.97 21.36 -31.08
CA ARG A 10 21.79 21.65 -30.21
C ARG A 10 21.88 20.65 -29.03
N GLY A 11 22.06 21.02 -27.77
CA GLY A 11 21.30 22.02 -27.01
C GLY A 11 20.14 21.35 -26.25
N GLY A 12 20.42 20.28 -25.49
CA GLY A 12 19.45 19.61 -24.62
C GLY A 12 19.79 19.87 -23.15
N SER A 13 19.07 20.81 -22.55
CA SER A 13 19.18 21.20 -21.14
C SER A 13 18.91 20.01 -20.22
N LEU A 14 19.94 19.54 -19.50
CA LEU A 14 19.79 18.62 -18.37
C LEU A 14 18.92 19.29 -17.30
N ALA A 15 17.73 18.73 -17.07
CA ALA A 15 16.84 19.15 -16.01
C ALA A 15 17.55 18.97 -14.65
N LYS A 16 17.60 20.07 -13.92
CA LYS A 16 18.20 20.19 -12.58
C LYS A 16 17.40 19.32 -11.59
N PRO A 17 18.04 18.58 -10.67
CA PRO A 17 17.33 17.81 -9.65
C PRO A 17 16.50 18.75 -8.76
N ALA A 18 15.26 18.33 -8.47
CA ALA A 18 14.32 19.04 -7.63
C ALA A 18 14.91 19.21 -6.22
N ALA A 19 15.17 20.47 -5.85
CA ALA A 19 15.67 20.85 -4.55
C ALA A 19 14.53 20.92 -3.52
N ASP A 20 14.80 20.37 -2.33
CA ASP A 20 14.25 20.71 -1.01
C ASP A 20 12.88 21.40 -0.95
N THR A 21 11.83 20.61 -0.65
CA THR A 21 10.49 21.12 -0.31
C THR A 21 10.36 21.52 1.16
N ALA A 22 11.29 22.35 1.66
CA ALA A 22 11.14 23.07 2.92
C ALA A 22 11.89 24.41 2.85
N PRO A 23 11.26 25.47 2.28
CA PRO A 23 11.18 26.76 2.97
C PRO A 23 9.95 27.64 2.64
N GLU A 24 8.91 27.16 1.96
CA GLU A 24 7.77 28.04 1.57
C GLU A 24 6.91 28.51 2.75
N THR A 25 6.87 27.73 3.84
CA THR A 25 5.99 27.97 4.99
C THR A 25 6.41 29.20 5.82
N ASP A 26 7.71 29.50 5.84
CA ASP A 26 8.29 30.58 6.66
C ASP A 26 8.18 31.96 5.97
N ALA A 27 8.33 31.98 4.65
CA ALA A 27 8.24 33.20 3.84
C ALA A 27 6.86 33.87 3.87
N LEU A 28 5.78 33.09 3.98
CA LEU A 28 4.41 33.61 4.07
C LEU A 28 4.12 34.28 5.42
N LEU A 29 4.53 33.64 6.51
CA LEU A 29 4.42 34.17 7.87
C LEU A 29 5.22 35.48 8.00
N LEU A 30 6.48 35.46 7.53
CA LEU A 30 7.34 36.64 7.48
C LEU A 30 6.71 37.79 6.70
N GLY A 31 6.17 37.51 5.50
CA GLY A 31 5.51 38.50 4.67
C GLY A 31 4.31 39.16 5.35
N ARG A 32 3.49 38.39 6.07
CA ARG A 32 2.33 38.91 6.80
C ARG A 32 2.72 39.75 8.01
N ARG A 33 3.78 39.38 8.74
CA ARG A 33 4.33 40.20 9.84
C ARG A 33 4.83 41.55 9.35
N ILE A 34 5.55 41.56 8.22
CA ILE A 34 6.01 42.80 7.57
C ILE A 34 4.82 43.70 7.24
N ARG A 35 3.76 43.13 6.64
CA ARG A 35 2.55 43.88 6.30
C ARG A 35 1.81 44.41 7.53
N ALA A 36 1.64 43.60 8.57
CA ALA A 36 0.98 44.01 9.81
C ALA A 36 1.71 45.21 10.44
N ARG A 37 3.04 45.12 10.58
CA ARG A 37 3.88 46.21 11.13
C ARG A 37 3.89 47.45 10.24
N ARG A 38 3.93 47.29 8.91
CA ARG A 38 3.80 48.41 7.97
C ARG A 38 2.48 49.16 8.18
N THR A 39 1.39 48.41 8.31
CA THR A 39 0.04 48.97 8.47
C THR A 39 -0.15 49.63 9.83
N ALA A 40 0.41 49.05 10.90
CA ALA A 40 0.41 49.63 12.24
C ALA A 40 1.16 50.97 12.32
N ARG A 41 2.14 51.20 11.44
CA ARG A 41 2.85 52.49 11.29
C ARG A 41 2.26 53.40 10.23
N SER A 42 1.08 53.07 9.69
CA SER A 42 0.38 53.83 8.65
C SER A 42 1.19 54.08 7.38
N LEU A 43 2.17 53.22 7.08
CA LEU A 43 3.00 53.32 5.87
C LEU A 43 2.29 52.67 4.66
N THR A 44 2.28 53.36 3.52
CA THR A 44 1.85 52.75 2.26
C THR A 44 2.89 51.76 1.74
N LEU A 45 2.46 50.87 0.83
CA LEU A 45 3.36 49.93 0.19
C LEU A 45 4.46 50.69 -0.59
N GLU A 46 4.13 51.78 -1.28
CA GLU A 46 5.15 52.58 -1.99
C GLU A 46 6.13 53.26 -1.03
N GLN A 47 5.64 53.75 0.12
CA GLN A 47 6.49 54.40 1.11
C GLN A 47 7.50 53.43 1.71
N LEU A 48 7.07 52.22 2.08
CA LEU A 48 8.01 51.20 2.59
C LEU A 48 8.97 50.75 1.48
N ALA A 49 8.48 50.58 0.24
CA ALA A 49 9.31 50.12 -0.88
C ALA A 49 10.41 51.14 -1.22
N SER A 50 10.06 52.43 -1.25
CA SER A 50 11.00 53.54 -1.45
C SER A 50 12.04 53.60 -0.32
N ALA A 51 11.60 53.45 0.94
CA ALA A 51 12.49 53.49 2.10
C ALA A 51 13.50 52.31 2.16
N VAL A 52 13.24 51.20 1.46
CA VAL A 52 14.16 50.06 1.36
C VAL A 52 14.83 49.91 -0.01
N ASP A 53 14.69 50.93 -0.88
CA ASP A 53 15.22 50.96 -2.24
C ASP A 53 14.79 49.75 -3.09
N ARG A 54 13.49 49.47 -3.11
CA ARG A 54 12.88 48.38 -3.88
C ARG A 54 11.64 48.83 -4.62
N ALA A 55 11.32 48.12 -5.70
CA ALA A 55 10.08 48.35 -6.43
C ALA A 55 8.86 47.93 -5.57
N PRO A 56 7.72 48.65 -5.62
CA PRO A 56 6.51 48.27 -4.90
C PRO A 56 6.04 46.84 -5.20
N SER A 57 6.24 46.37 -6.44
CA SER A 57 5.94 45.00 -6.86
C SER A 57 6.79 43.95 -6.13
N GLN A 58 8.07 44.25 -5.86
CA GLN A 58 8.95 43.34 -5.11
C GLN A 58 8.55 43.27 -3.64
N LEU A 59 8.19 44.40 -3.04
CA LEU A 59 7.71 44.43 -1.66
C LEU A 59 6.36 43.71 -1.53
N SER A 60 5.46 43.86 -2.51
CA SER A 60 4.21 43.11 -2.57
C SER A 60 4.44 41.58 -2.67
N ALA A 61 5.43 41.15 -3.44
CA ALA A 61 5.78 39.74 -3.54
C ALA A 61 6.30 39.19 -2.19
N ILE A 62 7.06 39.99 -1.45
CA ILE A 62 7.56 39.66 -0.11
C ILE A 62 6.40 39.58 0.89
N GLU A 63 5.53 40.59 0.94
CA GLU A 63 4.39 40.62 1.89
C GLU A 63 3.36 39.49 1.69
N ASN A 64 3.33 38.90 0.49
CA ASN A 64 2.44 37.80 0.14
C ASN A 64 3.13 36.42 0.15
N GLY A 65 4.37 36.33 0.65
CA GLY A 65 5.12 35.07 0.69
C GLY A 65 5.39 34.46 -0.69
N LYS A 66 5.32 35.26 -1.76
CA LYS A 66 5.64 34.82 -3.13
C LYS A 66 7.13 34.93 -3.43
N ARG A 67 7.87 35.65 -2.59
CA ARG A 67 9.31 35.84 -2.73
C ARG A 67 9.96 36.07 -1.38
N GLU A 68 10.99 35.29 -1.10
CA GLU A 68 11.75 35.42 0.13
C GLU A 68 12.74 36.59 0.06
N PRO A 69 12.79 37.49 1.05
CA PRO A 69 13.71 38.62 1.06
C PRO A 69 15.14 38.16 1.39
N ARG A 70 16.13 38.63 0.62
CA ARG A 70 17.53 38.43 0.99
C ARG A 70 17.85 39.18 2.29
N LEU A 71 18.75 38.65 3.11
CA LEU A 71 19.12 39.20 4.42
C LEU A 71 19.38 40.73 4.44
N PRO A 72 20.05 41.35 3.44
CA PRO A 72 20.22 42.81 3.42
C PRO A 72 18.90 43.57 3.29
N VAL A 73 17.97 43.05 2.48
CA VAL A 73 16.63 43.64 2.29
C VAL A 73 15.80 43.46 3.54
N LEU A 74 15.86 42.27 4.17
CA LEU A 74 15.17 41.99 5.42
C LEU A 74 15.64 42.91 6.57
N ARG A 75 16.96 43.15 6.68
CA ARG A 75 17.53 44.12 7.63
C ARG A 75 17.06 45.55 7.37
N ALA A 76 16.98 45.96 6.10
CA ALA A 76 16.46 47.28 5.73
C ALA A 76 14.98 47.42 6.10
N ILE A 77 14.16 46.40 5.83
CA ILE A 77 12.74 46.35 6.22
C ILE A 77 12.60 46.45 7.74
N ALA A 78 13.36 45.65 8.50
CA ALA A 78 13.34 45.67 9.96
C ALA A 78 13.68 47.06 10.52
N LYS A 79 14.76 47.68 10.00
CA LYS A 79 15.17 49.04 10.39
C LYS A 79 14.09 50.07 10.12
N THR A 80 13.49 50.07 8.92
CA THR A 80 12.44 51.02 8.54
C THR A 80 11.15 50.83 9.34
N LEU A 81 10.82 49.59 9.70
CA LEU A 81 9.67 49.27 10.54
C LEU A 81 9.95 49.44 12.05
N GLY A 82 11.18 49.80 12.43
CA GLY A 82 11.61 49.98 13.83
C GLY A 82 11.54 48.70 14.65
N THR A 83 11.95 47.57 14.06
CA THR A 83 11.96 46.24 14.68
C THR A 83 13.29 45.52 14.38
N THR A 84 13.52 44.34 14.92
CA THR A 84 14.71 43.52 14.63
C THR A 84 14.37 42.41 13.64
N VAL A 85 15.40 41.85 12.99
CA VAL A 85 15.21 40.69 12.12
C VAL A 85 14.70 39.49 12.92
N ASP A 86 15.23 39.28 14.14
CA ASP A 86 14.77 38.23 15.04
C ASP A 86 13.30 38.39 15.44
N HIS A 87 12.80 39.63 15.59
CA HIS A 87 11.39 39.88 15.89
C HIS A 87 10.46 39.64 14.69
N LEU A 88 10.96 39.81 13.46
CA LEU A 88 10.21 39.48 12.25
C LEU A 88 10.15 37.96 12.02
N LEU A 89 11.18 37.23 12.47
CA LEU A 89 11.29 35.78 12.34
C LEU A 89 10.73 35.01 13.55
N GLY A 90 10.69 35.61 14.74
CA GLY A 90 10.31 34.97 16.00
C GLY A 90 8.81 34.69 16.16
N ASP A 91 8.42 33.89 17.15
CA ASP A 91 7.09 33.27 17.29
C ASP A 91 5.93 34.17 17.79
N ASP A 92 6.03 35.49 17.67
CA ASP A 92 4.94 36.38 18.08
C ASP A 92 3.62 36.06 17.32
N GLU A 93 2.51 36.02 18.08
CA GLU A 93 1.17 35.75 17.54
C GLU A 93 0.76 36.84 16.53
N LEU A 94 0.26 36.39 15.38
CA LEU A 94 -0.40 37.25 14.40
C LEU A 94 -1.74 37.74 14.97
N ASP A 95 -2.22 38.91 14.50
CA ASP A 95 -3.60 39.30 14.77
C ASP A 95 -4.59 38.29 14.14
N GLU A 96 -5.79 38.17 14.73
CA GLU A 96 -6.78 37.14 14.37
C GLU A 96 -7.09 37.14 12.87
N ARG A 97 -7.17 38.33 12.28
CA ARG A 97 -7.40 38.48 10.84
C ARG A 97 -6.22 37.97 10.02
N SER A 98 -4.98 38.36 10.32
CA SER A 98 -3.80 37.90 9.59
C SER A 98 -3.63 36.38 9.71
N ALA A 99 -3.98 35.80 10.86
CA ALA A 99 -4.01 34.35 11.03
C ALA A 99 -5.02 33.68 10.07
N LEU A 100 -6.25 34.21 9.97
CA LEU A 100 -7.25 33.73 9.02
C LEU A 100 -6.79 33.88 7.55
N GLU A 101 -6.14 34.99 7.20
CA GLU A 101 -5.60 35.19 5.85
C GLU A 101 -4.49 34.18 5.51
N VAL A 102 -3.64 33.82 6.48
CA VAL A 102 -2.60 32.81 6.31
C VAL A 102 -3.21 31.43 6.13
N GLU A 103 -4.18 31.05 6.96
CA GLU A 103 -4.82 29.74 6.90
C GLU A 103 -5.59 29.54 5.59
N VAL A 104 -6.30 30.57 5.10
CA VAL A 104 -6.95 30.52 3.78
C VAL A 104 -5.93 30.40 2.65
N GLU A 105 -4.82 31.15 2.71
CA GLU A 105 -3.77 31.05 1.69
C GLU A 105 -3.10 29.66 1.69
N ARG A 106 -2.89 29.05 2.87
CA ARG A 106 -2.41 27.67 3.02
C ARG A 106 -3.39 26.66 2.43
N ALA A 107 -4.67 26.76 2.81
CA ALA A 107 -5.74 25.91 2.28
C ALA A 107 -5.81 25.95 0.75
N GLN A 108 -5.68 27.13 0.14
CA GLN A 108 -5.70 27.30 -1.32
C GLN A 108 -4.47 26.74 -2.04
N ARG A 109 -3.34 26.63 -1.35
CA ARG A 109 -2.12 25.95 -1.87
C ARG A 109 -2.12 24.45 -1.60
N GLY A 110 -3.09 23.96 -0.81
CA GLY A 110 -3.27 22.56 -0.51
C GLY A 110 -3.59 21.71 -1.75
N THR A 111 -3.26 20.42 -1.65
CA THR A 111 -3.47 19.44 -2.73
C THR A 111 -4.96 19.27 -3.06
N VAL A 112 -5.83 19.27 -2.04
CA VAL A 112 -7.29 19.16 -2.21
C VAL A 112 -7.83 20.34 -3.03
N PHE A 113 -7.47 21.58 -2.70
CA PHE A 113 -7.92 22.76 -3.45
C PHE A 113 -7.42 22.74 -4.90
N THR A 114 -6.15 22.41 -5.10
CA THR A 114 -5.54 22.32 -6.45
C THR A 114 -6.23 21.26 -7.31
N SER A 115 -6.62 20.12 -6.72
CA SER A 115 -7.30 19.03 -7.44
C SER A 115 -8.71 19.37 -7.91
N LEU A 116 -9.39 20.33 -7.26
CA LEU A 116 -10.72 20.78 -7.64
C LEU A 116 -10.72 21.71 -8.87
N GLY A 117 -9.54 22.20 -9.29
CA GLY A 117 -9.41 23.09 -10.44
C GLY A 117 -10.06 24.46 -10.25
N LEU A 118 -10.29 24.87 -9.00
CA LEU A 118 -10.93 26.15 -8.68
C LEU A 118 -9.92 27.30 -8.75
N PRO A 119 -10.34 28.50 -9.21
CA PRO A 119 -9.49 29.67 -9.19
C PRO A 119 -9.25 30.14 -7.73
N PRO A 120 -8.01 30.54 -7.37
CA PRO A 120 -7.72 31.03 -6.03
C PRO A 120 -8.41 32.37 -5.77
N ILE A 121 -8.99 32.50 -4.59
CA ILE A 121 -9.63 33.70 -4.08
C ILE A 121 -8.55 34.67 -3.61
N ARG A 122 -8.63 35.90 -4.11
CA ARG A 122 -7.75 36.98 -3.67
C ARG A 122 -8.30 37.60 -2.39
N VAL A 123 -7.66 37.32 -1.26
CA VAL A 123 -8.03 37.91 0.02
C VAL A 123 -7.68 39.41 0.01
N SER A 124 -8.72 40.26 0.07
CA SER A 124 -8.61 41.71 0.06
C SER A 124 -9.26 42.32 1.29
N LYS A 125 -9.04 43.61 1.54
CA LYS A 125 -9.67 44.32 2.67
C LYS A 125 -11.21 44.31 2.63
N GLY A 126 -11.81 44.10 1.46
CA GLY A 126 -13.26 44.01 1.29
C GLY A 126 -13.87 42.66 1.68
N VAL A 127 -13.05 41.64 1.96
CA VAL A 127 -13.52 40.33 2.44
C VAL A 127 -13.64 40.41 3.96
N SER A 128 -14.81 40.07 4.52
CA SER A 128 -15.04 40.04 5.96
C SER A 128 -14.44 38.79 6.60
N ASP A 129 -14.16 38.87 7.89
CA ASP A 129 -13.58 37.75 8.65
C ASP A 129 -14.53 36.55 8.69
N ASP A 130 -15.85 36.77 8.71
CA ASP A 130 -16.87 35.71 8.65
C ASP A 130 -16.84 34.92 7.34
N VAL A 131 -16.57 35.61 6.22
CA VAL A 131 -16.38 34.95 4.91
C VAL A 131 -15.11 34.11 4.93
N LEU A 132 -14.01 34.61 5.50
CA LEU A 132 -12.77 33.84 5.64
C LEU A 132 -12.97 32.59 6.50
N ARG A 133 -13.66 32.71 7.65
CA ARG A 133 -13.99 31.56 8.52
C ARG A 133 -14.88 30.54 7.80
N THR A 134 -15.85 31.01 7.02
CA THR A 134 -16.75 30.12 6.26
C THR A 134 -16.01 29.38 5.15
N ILE A 135 -15.11 30.06 4.41
CA ILE A 135 -14.27 29.43 3.39
C ILE A 135 -13.37 28.37 4.03
N LEU A 136 -12.74 28.69 5.17
CA LEU A 136 -11.88 27.75 5.89
C LEU A 136 -12.70 26.54 6.39
N GLY A 137 -13.88 26.77 6.97
CA GLY A 137 -14.78 25.71 7.39
C GLY A 137 -15.26 24.82 6.23
N LEU A 138 -15.56 25.41 5.07
CA LEU A 138 -15.90 24.67 3.86
C LEU A 138 -14.71 23.83 3.38
N HIS A 139 -13.50 24.39 3.38
CA HIS A 139 -12.29 23.66 3.00
C HIS A 139 -12.05 22.46 3.93
N GLN A 140 -12.09 22.67 5.24
CA GLN A 140 -11.94 21.60 6.24
C GLN A 140 -13.03 20.53 6.10
N ALA A 141 -14.28 20.92 5.81
CA ALA A 141 -15.36 19.99 5.55
C ALA A 141 -15.13 19.18 4.27
N ILE A 142 -14.64 19.81 3.19
CA ILE A 142 -14.27 19.12 1.94
C ILE A 142 -13.11 18.16 2.17
N GLU A 143 -12.06 18.56 2.89
CA GLU A 143 -10.97 17.66 3.26
C GLU A 143 -11.45 16.47 4.09
N ARG A 144 -12.33 16.72 5.07
CA ARG A 144 -12.97 15.66 5.85
C ARG A 144 -13.78 14.73 4.95
N MET A 145 -14.62 15.26 4.06
CA MET A 145 -15.38 14.48 3.10
C MET A 145 -14.49 13.72 2.11
N HIS A 146 -13.35 14.27 1.70
CA HIS A 146 -12.38 13.58 0.85
C HIS A 146 -11.70 12.44 1.61
N ARG A 147 -11.32 12.63 2.88
CA ARG A 147 -10.82 11.55 3.75
C ARG A 147 -11.87 10.46 3.95
N GLU A 148 -13.13 10.84 4.11
CA GLU A 148 -14.26 9.92 4.22
C GLU A 148 -14.57 9.21 2.88
N ARG A 149 -14.41 9.89 1.73
CA ARG A 149 -14.66 9.35 0.37
C ARG A 149 -13.49 8.56 -0.22
N ALA A 150 -12.25 8.78 0.22
CA ALA A 150 -11.10 7.94 -0.12
C ALA A 150 -11.29 6.49 0.34
N ALA A 151 -12.29 6.24 1.19
CA ALA A 151 -12.78 4.91 1.57
C ALA A 151 -13.99 4.43 0.75
N THR A 152 -14.29 5.02 -0.42
CA THR A 152 -15.31 4.45 -1.30
C THR A 152 -14.82 3.12 -1.88
N PRO A 153 -15.66 2.07 -1.88
CA PRO A 153 -15.29 0.76 -2.44
C PRO A 153 -14.78 0.87 -3.88
N GLU A 154 -15.26 1.82 -4.66
CA GLU A 154 -14.92 1.97 -6.08
C GLU A 154 -13.55 2.61 -6.34
N GLU A 155 -13.15 3.61 -5.57
CA GLU A 155 -11.78 4.15 -5.63
C GLU A 155 -10.76 3.12 -5.14
N ALA A 156 -11.12 2.36 -4.09
CA ALA A 156 -10.32 1.26 -3.58
C ALA A 156 -10.10 0.16 -4.61
N ARG A 157 -11.18 -0.24 -5.30
CA ARG A 157 -11.18 -1.19 -6.41
C ARG A 157 -10.28 -0.75 -7.56
N ARG A 158 -10.44 0.48 -8.05
CA ARG A 158 -9.60 1.03 -9.14
C ARG A 158 -8.12 1.05 -8.77
N ALA A 159 -7.78 1.55 -7.58
CA ALA A 159 -6.40 1.60 -7.11
C ALA A 159 -5.78 0.20 -7.01
N ASN A 160 -6.54 -0.78 -6.52
CA ASN A 160 -6.14 -2.20 -6.44
C ASN A 160 -5.85 -2.80 -7.82
N THR A 161 -6.70 -2.53 -8.82
CA THR A 161 -6.53 -3.01 -10.19
C THR A 161 -5.29 -2.42 -10.86
N GLU A 162 -5.09 -1.10 -10.73
CA GLU A 162 -3.94 -0.41 -11.30
C GLU A 162 -2.61 -0.86 -10.65
N LEU A 163 -2.61 -1.04 -9.32
CA LEU A 163 -1.44 -1.51 -8.58
C LEU A 163 -1.06 -2.94 -8.96
N ARG A 164 -2.04 -3.83 -9.16
CA ARG A 164 -1.78 -5.17 -9.69
C ARG A 164 -1.16 -5.12 -11.08
N ALA A 165 -1.69 -4.29 -11.97
CA ALA A 165 -1.12 -4.13 -13.31
C ALA A 165 0.36 -3.70 -13.26
N GLU A 166 0.70 -2.77 -12.36
CA GLU A 166 2.08 -2.37 -12.11
C GLU A 166 2.93 -3.53 -11.55
N MET A 167 2.42 -4.28 -10.58
CA MET A 167 3.10 -5.46 -10.03
C MET A 167 3.40 -6.50 -11.12
N ARG A 168 2.46 -6.73 -12.04
CA ARG A 168 2.65 -7.68 -13.16
C ARG A 168 3.79 -7.26 -14.08
N VAL A 169 3.82 -5.98 -14.46
CA VAL A 169 4.87 -5.41 -15.33
C VAL A 169 6.24 -5.53 -14.68
N ARG A 170 6.32 -5.33 -13.35
CA ARG A 170 7.58 -5.45 -12.58
C ARG A 170 7.96 -6.90 -12.25
N GLY A 171 7.15 -7.90 -12.63
CA GLY A 171 7.34 -9.28 -12.18
C GLY A 171 7.29 -9.44 -10.64
N ASN A 172 6.62 -8.50 -9.96
CA ASN A 172 6.51 -8.40 -8.51
C ASN A 172 7.86 -8.35 -7.78
N TYR A 173 8.90 -7.82 -8.44
CA TYR A 173 10.23 -7.60 -7.89
C TYR A 173 10.53 -6.10 -7.71
N TYR A 174 11.06 -5.71 -6.55
CA TYR A 174 11.35 -4.32 -6.19
C TYR A 174 12.80 -4.16 -5.77
N VAL A 175 13.68 -3.87 -6.73
CA VAL A 175 15.14 -3.78 -6.53
C VAL A 175 15.57 -2.84 -5.40
N GLU A 176 14.89 -1.69 -5.25
CA GLU A 176 15.23 -0.72 -4.19
C GLU A 176 14.93 -1.29 -2.79
N LEU A 177 13.85 -2.08 -2.65
CA LEU A 177 13.50 -2.72 -1.39
C LEU A 177 14.41 -3.90 -1.07
N GLU A 178 14.87 -4.64 -2.09
CA GLU A 178 15.88 -5.69 -1.91
C GLU A 178 17.21 -5.12 -1.43
N ARG A 179 17.66 -4.02 -2.05
CA ARG A 179 18.87 -3.32 -1.64
C ARG A 179 18.74 -2.85 -0.19
N ALA A 180 17.62 -2.19 0.14
CA ALA A 180 17.36 -1.74 1.51
C ALA A 180 17.35 -2.90 2.51
N ALA A 181 16.70 -4.03 2.19
CA ALA A 181 16.70 -5.21 3.05
C ALA A 181 18.11 -5.78 3.26
N GLY A 182 18.92 -5.88 2.20
CA GLY A 182 20.31 -6.32 2.27
C GLY A 182 21.18 -5.41 3.12
N GLU A 183 21.06 -4.09 2.96
CA GLU A 183 21.79 -3.09 3.76
C GLU A 183 21.44 -3.18 5.26
N LEU A 184 20.16 -3.34 5.60
CA LEU A 184 19.71 -3.51 6.98
C LEU A 184 20.30 -4.78 7.62
N LEU A 185 20.27 -5.89 6.89
CA LEU A 185 20.83 -7.16 7.36
C LEU A 185 22.34 -7.09 7.54
N GLN A 186 23.06 -6.47 6.61
CA GLN A 186 24.50 -6.30 6.67
C GLN A 186 24.91 -5.48 7.90
N ARG A 187 24.25 -4.35 8.14
CA ARG A 187 24.53 -3.49 9.31
C ARG A 187 24.20 -4.18 10.63
N ALA A 188 23.11 -4.96 10.67
CA ALA A 188 22.74 -5.74 11.84
C ALA A 188 23.62 -6.98 12.11
N GLY A 189 24.62 -7.24 11.27
CA GLY A 189 25.56 -8.35 11.42
C GLY A 189 24.92 -9.72 11.16
N TYR A 190 24.00 -9.81 10.20
CA TYR A 190 23.44 -11.08 9.76
C TYR A 190 24.49 -11.90 9.00
N THR A 191 24.69 -13.16 9.42
CA THR A 191 25.73 -14.05 8.88
C THR A 191 25.16 -15.31 8.20
N GLY A 192 23.83 -15.47 8.18
CA GLY A 192 23.15 -16.62 7.55
C GLY A 192 22.09 -17.26 8.42
N GLY A 193 21.32 -18.19 7.83
CA GLY A 193 20.24 -18.93 8.48
C GLY A 193 18.96 -18.10 8.71
N PRO A 194 17.98 -18.62 9.49
CA PRO A 194 16.78 -17.86 9.84
C PRO A 194 17.12 -16.56 10.58
N VAL A 195 16.51 -15.46 10.15
CA VAL A 195 16.69 -14.16 10.82
C VAL A 195 16.08 -14.21 12.22
N SER A 196 16.92 -14.07 13.24
CA SER A 196 16.48 -14.14 14.63
C SER A 196 15.81 -12.85 15.09
N GLN A 197 15.04 -12.91 16.17
CA GLN A 197 14.50 -11.70 16.81
C GLN A 197 15.62 -10.74 17.23
N GLY A 198 16.78 -11.25 17.65
CA GLY A 198 17.94 -10.41 18.00
C GLY A 198 18.49 -9.61 16.83
N ILE A 199 18.51 -10.17 15.61
CA ILE A 199 18.86 -9.42 14.39
C ILE A 199 17.83 -8.32 14.15
N VAL A 200 16.53 -8.63 14.27
CA VAL A 200 15.46 -7.63 14.09
C VAL A 200 15.56 -6.49 15.11
N SER A 201 15.89 -6.80 16.37
CA SER A 201 16.16 -5.77 17.39
C SER A 201 17.36 -4.90 17.03
N ARG A 202 18.46 -5.49 16.55
CA ARG A 202 19.62 -4.72 16.07
C ARG A 202 19.27 -3.84 14.86
N ILE A 203 18.43 -4.31 13.94
CA ILE A 203 17.92 -3.48 12.84
C ILE A 203 17.17 -2.25 13.39
N ALA A 204 16.35 -2.43 14.43
CA ALA A 204 15.67 -1.30 15.08
C ALA A 204 16.65 -0.31 15.70
N GLU A 205 17.67 -0.82 16.41
CA GLU A 205 18.73 -0.02 17.04
C GLU A 205 19.54 0.79 15.99
N GLU A 206 19.91 0.17 14.87
CA GLU A 206 20.60 0.82 13.73
C GLU A 206 19.75 1.92 13.08
N LEU A 207 18.42 1.76 13.07
CA LEU A 207 17.48 2.78 12.64
C LEU A 207 17.27 3.89 13.70
N GLY A 208 17.89 3.76 14.87
CA GLY A 208 17.78 4.69 15.98
C GLY A 208 16.47 4.57 16.74
N PHE A 209 15.91 3.36 16.86
CA PHE A 209 14.68 3.07 17.61
C PHE A 209 14.85 1.94 18.61
N SER A 210 14.16 2.06 19.75
CA SER A 210 14.03 0.97 20.73
C SER A 210 12.65 0.29 20.61
N LEU A 211 12.59 -1.02 20.81
CA LEU A 211 11.37 -1.81 20.75
C LEU A 211 10.72 -1.93 22.13
N HIS A 212 9.42 -1.62 22.24
CA HIS A 212 8.65 -1.66 23.48
C HIS A 212 7.39 -2.51 23.31
N TYR A 213 7.26 -3.57 24.11
CA TYR A 213 6.06 -4.41 24.11
C TYR A 213 5.11 -3.96 25.21
N VAL A 214 3.90 -3.56 24.83
CA VAL A 214 2.90 -2.98 25.74
C VAL A 214 1.56 -3.73 25.65
N PRO A 215 0.87 -3.95 26.77
CA PRO A 215 -0.41 -4.67 26.78
C PRO A 215 -1.59 -3.82 26.29
N ASP A 216 -1.45 -2.49 26.28
CA ASP A 216 -2.50 -1.49 26.11
C ASP A 216 -2.37 -0.71 24.79
N LEU A 217 -1.80 -1.33 23.75
CA LEU A 217 -1.75 -0.74 22.43
C LEU A 217 -3.18 -0.43 21.93
N PRO A 218 -3.47 0.75 21.34
CA PRO A 218 -4.79 1.07 20.83
C PRO A 218 -5.32 -0.02 19.89
N HIS A 219 -6.55 -0.49 20.13
CA HIS A 219 -7.19 -1.60 19.42
C HIS A 219 -7.29 -1.44 17.90
N SER A 220 -7.20 -0.20 17.39
CA SER A 220 -7.20 0.11 15.95
C SER A 220 -5.81 0.03 15.31
N THR A 221 -4.75 -0.20 16.09
CA THR A 221 -3.36 -0.16 15.64
C THR A 221 -2.65 -1.49 15.86
N ARG A 222 -1.71 -1.83 14.97
CA ARG A 222 -0.84 -3.01 15.11
C ARG A 222 0.52 -2.68 15.73
N SER A 223 0.95 -1.43 15.57
CA SER A 223 2.18 -0.86 16.13
C SER A 223 2.05 0.66 16.13
N VAL A 224 2.78 1.34 17.02
CA VAL A 224 2.87 2.81 17.07
C VAL A 224 4.33 3.23 17.04
N ILE A 225 4.68 4.19 16.18
CA ILE A 225 6.04 4.73 16.06
C ILE A 225 6.07 6.11 16.69
N ASP A 226 6.86 6.26 17.75
CA ASP A 226 7.14 7.52 18.41
C ASP A 226 8.49 8.06 17.93
N ARG A 227 8.43 8.98 16.98
CA ARG A 227 9.60 9.67 16.40
C ARG A 227 10.25 10.64 17.38
N ARG A 228 9.54 11.13 18.39
CA ARG A 228 10.08 12.11 19.36
C ARG A 228 10.98 11.43 20.37
N ASN A 229 10.57 10.27 20.88
CA ASN A 229 11.34 9.53 21.88
C ASN A 229 12.11 8.34 21.31
N HIS A 230 12.08 8.15 19.98
CA HIS A 230 12.80 7.06 19.29
C HIS A 230 12.35 5.66 19.76
N ARG A 231 11.03 5.43 19.76
CA ARG A 231 10.41 4.18 20.25
C ARG A 231 9.41 3.59 19.25
N ILE A 232 9.38 2.27 19.17
CA ILE A 232 8.35 1.50 18.45
C ILE A 232 7.59 0.66 19.47
N TYR A 233 6.31 0.95 19.64
CA TYR A 233 5.40 0.22 20.52
C TYR A 233 4.69 -0.89 19.76
N LEU A 234 4.64 -2.07 20.37
CA LEU A 234 4.08 -3.30 19.80
C LEU A 234 3.12 -3.91 20.83
N GLY A 235 2.00 -4.45 20.36
CA GLY A 235 1.04 -5.11 21.25
C GLY A 235 1.63 -6.39 21.83
N ALA A 236 1.49 -6.61 23.14
CA ALA A 236 1.95 -7.83 23.82
C ALA A 236 1.28 -9.11 23.29
N ALA A 237 0.07 -8.98 22.71
CA ALA A 237 -0.68 -10.08 22.10
C ALA A 237 -0.24 -10.38 20.65
N VAL A 238 1.06 -10.45 20.39
CA VAL A 238 1.55 -10.92 19.09
C VAL A 238 1.21 -12.41 18.94
N PRO A 239 0.44 -12.83 17.92
CA PRO A 239 0.12 -14.24 17.74
C PRO A 239 1.41 -15.07 17.61
N SER A 240 1.43 -16.20 18.31
CA SER A 240 2.59 -17.01 18.70
C SER A 240 3.45 -17.63 17.58
N ARG A 241 3.34 -17.20 16.32
CA ARG A 241 4.08 -17.82 15.20
C ARG A 241 5.15 -16.97 14.52
N ASP A 242 5.05 -15.64 14.53
CA ASP A 242 6.16 -14.81 14.01
C ASP A 242 6.05 -13.33 14.45
N ALA A 243 6.72 -12.99 15.55
CA ALA A 243 6.75 -11.61 16.03
C ALA A 243 7.62 -10.69 15.19
N ARG A 244 8.45 -11.22 14.28
CA ARG A 244 9.41 -10.43 13.51
C ARG A 244 8.72 -9.65 12.40
N ALA A 245 7.75 -10.26 11.72
CA ALA A 245 7.09 -9.64 10.57
C ALA A 245 6.34 -8.33 10.91
N PRO A 246 5.55 -8.23 12.00
CA PRO A 246 4.95 -6.96 12.40
C PRO A 246 5.97 -5.86 12.72
N ILE A 247 7.09 -6.20 13.37
CA ILE A 247 8.16 -5.26 13.71
C ILE A 247 8.80 -4.71 12.44
N LEU A 248 9.16 -5.61 11.51
CA LEU A 248 9.76 -5.23 10.23
C LEU A 248 8.83 -4.38 9.38
N ARG A 249 7.51 -4.65 9.39
CA ARG A 249 6.52 -3.80 8.72
C ARG A 249 6.45 -2.40 9.32
N ALA A 250 6.52 -2.27 10.65
CA ALA A 250 6.60 -0.97 11.30
C ALA A 250 7.87 -0.22 10.87
N MET A 251 9.02 -0.90 10.90
CA MET A 251 10.30 -0.32 10.48
C MET A 251 10.34 0.04 8.99
N ALA A 252 9.61 -0.68 8.14
CA ALA A 252 9.53 -0.38 6.72
C ALA A 252 8.97 1.02 6.43
N SER A 253 8.05 1.51 7.28
CA SER A 253 7.56 2.88 7.16
C SER A 253 8.63 3.94 7.40
N ILE A 254 9.63 3.63 8.24
CA ILE A 254 10.79 4.49 8.49
C ILE A 254 11.74 4.42 7.29
N VAL A 255 12.06 3.20 6.84
CA VAL A 255 13.01 2.95 5.75
C VAL A 255 12.52 3.56 4.43
N CYS A 256 11.23 3.42 4.13
CA CYS A 256 10.63 3.92 2.88
C CYS A 256 10.21 5.40 2.97
N GLY A 257 10.40 6.06 4.12
CA GLY A 257 9.99 7.45 4.32
C GLY A 257 8.49 7.67 4.19
N HIS A 258 7.67 6.73 4.70
CA HIS A 258 6.22 6.84 4.60
C HIS A 258 5.69 8.00 5.45
N GLU A 259 4.76 8.73 4.85
CA GLU A 259 3.97 9.80 5.45
C GLU A 259 2.49 9.43 5.41
N GLU A 260 1.62 10.26 6.01
CA GLU A 260 0.18 10.06 5.94
C GLU A 260 -0.27 9.91 4.47
N PRO A 261 -0.93 8.79 4.11
CA PRO A 261 -1.34 8.55 2.74
C PRO A 261 -2.26 9.64 2.22
N ARG A 262 -1.90 10.26 1.08
CA ARG A 262 -2.70 11.33 0.47
C ARG A 262 -3.97 10.82 -0.21
N ASN A 263 -3.99 9.54 -0.58
CA ASN A 263 -5.11 8.86 -1.20
C ASN A 263 -5.01 7.34 -0.98
N TYR A 264 -6.05 6.60 -1.38
CA TYR A 264 -6.13 5.16 -1.18
C TYR A 264 -5.01 4.39 -1.91
N ARG A 265 -4.61 4.86 -3.09
CA ARG A 265 -3.52 4.25 -3.86
C ARG A 265 -2.18 4.35 -3.13
N ASP A 266 -1.89 5.51 -2.55
CA ASP A 266 -0.69 5.74 -1.73
C ASP A 266 -0.69 4.79 -0.53
N PHE A 267 -1.83 4.65 0.15
CA PHE A 267 -2.00 3.71 1.25
C PHE A 267 -1.72 2.25 0.84
N LEU A 268 -2.26 1.79 -0.28
CA LEU A 268 -2.01 0.44 -0.79
C LEU A 268 -0.53 0.25 -1.16
N ARG A 269 0.09 1.23 -1.82
CA ARG A 269 1.52 1.19 -2.16
C ARG A 269 2.38 1.06 -0.91
N GLN A 270 2.18 1.91 0.10
CA GLN A 270 2.91 1.84 1.37
C GLN A 270 2.74 0.48 2.04
N ARG A 271 1.54 -0.11 1.95
CA ARG A 271 1.25 -1.46 2.46
C ARG A 271 2.00 -2.55 1.67
N ILE A 272 2.14 -2.43 0.35
CA ILE A 272 2.95 -3.36 -0.46
C ILE A 272 4.42 -3.24 -0.06
N GLU A 273 4.97 -2.03 -0.05
CA GLU A 273 6.38 -1.78 0.29
C GLU A 273 6.71 -2.32 1.68
N SER A 274 5.84 -2.09 2.66
CA SER A 274 6.02 -2.59 4.03
C SER A 274 6.02 -4.11 4.12
N ASN A 275 5.12 -4.78 3.40
CA ASN A 275 5.06 -6.24 3.38
C ASN A 275 6.23 -6.86 2.61
N TYR A 276 6.62 -6.24 1.49
CA TYR A 276 7.74 -6.66 0.67
C TYR A 276 9.04 -6.57 1.47
N LEU A 277 9.33 -5.42 2.08
CA LEU A 277 10.56 -5.22 2.85
C LEU A 277 10.64 -6.21 4.02
N ALA A 278 9.53 -6.42 4.74
CA ALA A 278 9.51 -7.42 5.81
C ALA A 278 9.80 -8.84 5.31
N GLY A 279 9.25 -9.23 4.17
CA GLY A 279 9.55 -10.51 3.53
C GLY A 279 11.02 -10.60 3.06
N ALA A 280 11.54 -9.52 2.47
CA ALA A 280 12.91 -9.44 1.98
C ALA A 280 13.95 -9.51 3.09
N VAL A 281 13.66 -8.92 4.26
CA VAL A 281 14.53 -9.06 5.44
C VAL A 281 14.46 -10.48 6.00
N LEU A 282 13.28 -11.08 6.13
CA LEU A 282 13.13 -12.43 6.73
C LEU A 282 13.63 -13.56 5.83
N LEU A 283 13.54 -13.38 4.52
CA LEU A 283 14.03 -14.30 3.50
C LEU A 283 14.99 -13.54 2.57
N PRO A 284 16.24 -13.30 3.01
CA PRO A 284 17.23 -12.54 2.26
C PRO A 284 17.38 -13.07 0.83
N GLU A 285 17.43 -12.16 -0.15
CA GLU A 285 17.44 -12.50 -1.57
C GLU A 285 18.51 -13.54 -1.92
N GLU A 286 19.77 -13.28 -1.55
CA GLU A 286 20.91 -14.15 -1.89
C GLU A 286 20.73 -15.58 -1.36
N ALA A 287 20.33 -15.71 -0.10
CA ALA A 287 20.11 -17.02 0.54
C ALA A 287 18.91 -17.75 -0.08
N ALA A 288 17.80 -17.04 -0.30
CA ALA A 288 16.58 -17.62 -0.88
C ALA A 288 16.80 -18.04 -2.34
N VAL A 289 17.46 -17.20 -3.14
CA VAL A 289 17.79 -17.51 -4.54
C VAL A 289 18.76 -18.69 -4.63
N THR A 290 19.75 -18.78 -3.75
CA THR A 290 20.67 -19.93 -3.70
C THR A 290 19.91 -21.23 -3.46
N LEU A 291 19.04 -21.25 -2.45
CA LEU A 291 18.21 -22.42 -2.12
C LEU A 291 17.26 -22.78 -3.29
N LEU A 292 16.54 -21.79 -3.83
CA LEU A 292 15.59 -22.01 -4.92
C LEU A 292 16.27 -22.42 -6.23
N THR A 293 17.48 -21.92 -6.51
CA THR A 293 18.26 -22.31 -7.69
C THR A 293 18.72 -23.76 -7.58
N ALA A 294 19.23 -24.16 -6.42
CA ALA A 294 19.58 -25.56 -6.16
C ALA A 294 18.34 -26.48 -6.28
N ALA A 295 17.22 -26.08 -5.69
CA ALA A 295 15.95 -26.80 -5.81
C ALA A 295 15.46 -26.88 -7.26
N LYS A 296 15.58 -25.80 -8.04
CA LYS A 296 15.23 -25.79 -9.48
C LYS A 296 16.08 -26.78 -10.28
N GLN A 297 17.40 -26.82 -10.05
CA GLN A 297 18.30 -27.78 -10.72
C GLN A 297 17.91 -29.23 -10.42
N GLN A 298 17.50 -29.51 -9.18
CA GLN A 298 17.03 -30.83 -8.75
C GLN A 298 15.56 -31.11 -9.11
N ARG A 299 14.85 -30.11 -9.66
CA ARG A 299 13.42 -30.16 -9.94
C ARG A 299 12.58 -30.45 -8.67
N GLN A 300 12.87 -29.74 -7.59
CA GLN A 300 12.29 -29.95 -6.26
C GLN A 300 11.89 -28.62 -5.60
N ILE A 301 11.53 -27.59 -6.37
CA ILE A 301 11.03 -26.33 -5.77
C ILE A 301 9.82 -26.66 -4.88
N SER A 302 9.89 -26.24 -3.61
CA SER A 302 8.88 -26.46 -2.58
C SER A 302 8.82 -25.24 -1.66
N MET A 303 7.59 -24.84 -1.34
CA MET A 303 7.33 -23.66 -0.50
C MET A 303 7.46 -24.04 0.98
N GLU A 304 7.29 -25.32 1.32
CA GLU A 304 7.59 -25.91 2.63
C GLU A 304 9.08 -25.82 2.94
N ASP A 305 9.93 -26.20 1.98
CA ASP A 305 11.38 -26.13 2.18
C ASP A 305 11.83 -24.68 2.40
N LEU A 306 11.24 -23.73 1.65
CA LEU A 306 11.49 -22.30 1.85
C LEU A 306 10.97 -21.81 3.20
N ARG A 307 9.76 -22.24 3.60
CA ARG A 307 9.17 -21.92 4.90
C ARG A 307 10.07 -22.40 6.04
N ASP A 308 10.52 -23.65 5.97
CA ASP A 308 11.28 -24.31 7.04
C ASP A 308 12.71 -23.78 7.11
N ALA A 309 13.36 -23.54 5.96
CA ALA A 309 14.72 -22.99 5.90
C ALA A 309 14.84 -21.58 6.50
N PHE A 310 13.79 -20.76 6.42
CA PHE A 310 13.77 -19.39 6.95
C PHE A 310 12.90 -19.24 8.22
N ALA A 311 12.29 -20.33 8.68
CA ALA A 311 11.38 -20.38 9.82
C ALA A 311 10.24 -19.33 9.76
N VAL A 312 9.59 -19.18 8.61
CA VAL A 312 8.48 -18.22 8.39
C VAL A 312 7.13 -18.93 8.24
N SER A 313 6.03 -18.20 8.02
CA SER A 313 4.75 -18.82 7.65
C SER A 313 4.75 -19.30 6.20
N TYR A 314 3.84 -20.24 5.87
CA TYR A 314 3.68 -20.69 4.49
C TYR A 314 3.26 -19.53 3.57
N GLU A 315 2.35 -18.66 4.05
CA GLU A 315 1.97 -17.43 3.34
C GLU A 315 3.15 -16.51 3.04
N MET A 316 4.08 -16.31 3.99
CA MET A 316 5.26 -15.49 3.78
C MET A 316 6.20 -16.11 2.75
N ALA A 317 6.47 -17.41 2.86
CA ALA A 317 7.30 -18.14 1.92
C ALA A 317 6.72 -18.10 0.50
N ALA A 318 5.42 -18.35 0.37
CA ALA A 318 4.69 -18.26 -0.90
C ALA A 318 4.76 -16.86 -1.52
N HIS A 319 4.56 -15.80 -0.74
CA HIS A 319 4.73 -14.42 -1.23
C HIS A 319 6.15 -14.09 -1.62
N ARG A 320 7.14 -14.50 -0.81
CA ARG A 320 8.54 -14.25 -1.13
C ARG A 320 8.93 -14.96 -2.42
N PHE A 321 8.47 -16.19 -2.61
CA PHE A 321 8.69 -16.92 -3.85
C PHE A 321 8.16 -16.13 -5.05
N THR A 322 6.97 -15.52 -4.97
CA THR A 322 6.43 -14.70 -6.08
C THR A 322 7.18 -13.39 -6.30
N ASN A 323 7.97 -12.91 -5.33
CA ASN A 323 8.85 -11.77 -5.55
C ASN A 323 10.10 -12.15 -6.34
N LEU A 324 10.62 -13.36 -6.13
CA LEU A 324 11.90 -13.81 -6.70
C LEU A 324 11.74 -14.64 -7.98
N ALA A 325 10.59 -15.31 -8.15
CA ALA A 325 10.40 -16.33 -9.20
C ALA A 325 10.67 -15.80 -10.61
N THR A 326 10.13 -14.62 -10.94
CA THR A 326 10.26 -14.08 -12.30
C THR A 326 11.64 -13.51 -12.56
N GLU A 327 12.13 -12.64 -11.67
CA GLU A 327 13.41 -11.95 -11.86
C GLU A 327 14.63 -12.87 -11.68
N ARG A 328 14.58 -13.83 -10.74
CA ARG A 328 15.75 -14.64 -10.36
C ARG A 328 15.69 -16.08 -10.84
N LEU A 329 14.49 -16.60 -11.14
CA LEU A 329 14.32 -17.97 -11.60
C LEU A 329 13.75 -18.05 -13.01
N ASP A 330 13.40 -16.95 -13.68
CA ASP A 330 12.74 -16.96 -14.99
C ASP A 330 11.47 -17.86 -14.98
N LEU A 331 10.68 -17.73 -13.91
CA LEU A 331 9.41 -18.44 -13.74
C LEU A 331 8.28 -17.41 -13.61
N ARG A 332 7.29 -17.55 -14.47
CA ARG A 332 5.99 -16.87 -14.30
C ARG A 332 5.12 -17.71 -13.38
N VAL A 333 4.44 -17.06 -12.47
CA VAL A 333 3.72 -17.68 -11.36
C VAL A 333 2.41 -16.94 -11.09
N HIS A 334 1.53 -17.59 -10.34
CA HIS A 334 0.43 -16.94 -9.69
C HIS A 334 0.33 -17.36 -8.23
N PHE A 335 -0.33 -16.51 -7.45
CA PHE A 335 -0.60 -16.66 -6.04
C PHE A 335 -2.05 -16.32 -5.78
N MET A 336 -2.69 -17.10 -4.92
CA MET A 336 -4.01 -16.77 -4.41
C MET A 336 -4.19 -17.22 -2.96
N LYS A 337 -4.95 -16.43 -2.22
CA LYS A 337 -5.46 -16.75 -0.89
C LYS A 337 -6.97 -16.74 -0.94
N ALA A 338 -7.61 -17.85 -0.59
CA ALA A 338 -9.06 -17.98 -0.58
C ALA A 338 -9.55 -18.40 0.82
N HIS A 339 -10.72 -17.92 1.20
CA HIS A 339 -11.44 -18.40 2.39
C HIS A 339 -12.14 -19.73 2.08
N GLU A 340 -12.54 -20.50 3.09
CA GLU A 340 -13.25 -21.79 2.91
C GLU A 340 -14.61 -21.66 2.20
N SER A 341 -15.29 -20.51 2.35
CA SER A 341 -16.46 -20.15 1.53
C SER A 341 -16.15 -19.98 0.04
N GLY A 342 -14.87 -19.86 -0.30
CA GLY A 342 -14.36 -19.62 -1.64
C GLY A 342 -14.20 -18.18 -2.05
N THR A 343 -14.41 -17.24 -1.13
CA THR A 343 -14.11 -15.83 -1.35
C THR A 343 -12.62 -15.63 -1.57
N LEU A 344 -12.24 -15.04 -2.70
CA LEU A 344 -10.87 -14.66 -3.00
C LEU A 344 -10.46 -13.44 -2.15
N ILE A 345 -9.44 -13.63 -1.30
CA ILE A 345 -8.95 -12.62 -0.35
C ILE A 345 -7.76 -11.86 -0.92
N LYS A 346 -6.87 -12.55 -1.62
CA LYS A 346 -5.66 -11.95 -2.21
C LYS A 346 -5.28 -12.73 -3.46
N ALA A 347 -4.83 -12.01 -4.49
CA ALA A 347 -4.40 -12.60 -5.75
C ALA A 347 -3.26 -11.80 -6.36
N TYR A 348 -2.35 -12.51 -7.02
CA TYR A 348 -1.28 -11.99 -7.87
C TYR A 348 -1.00 -12.99 -8.99
N GLU A 349 -0.74 -12.53 -10.21
CA GLU A 349 -0.47 -13.37 -11.36
C GLU A 349 0.43 -12.68 -12.36
N ASN A 350 1.33 -13.42 -13.00
CA ASN A 350 2.02 -12.96 -14.20
C ASN A 350 2.25 -14.08 -15.24
N ASP A 351 1.61 -15.23 -15.05
CA ASP A 351 1.69 -16.40 -15.94
C ASP A 351 0.51 -16.53 -16.91
N GLY A 352 -0.45 -15.62 -16.85
CA GLY A 352 -1.61 -15.58 -17.74
C GLY A 352 -2.86 -16.26 -17.19
N VAL A 353 -2.83 -16.79 -15.95
CA VAL A 353 -4.04 -17.31 -15.30
C VAL A 353 -5.10 -16.21 -15.18
N ARG A 354 -6.35 -16.56 -15.47
CA ARG A 354 -7.48 -15.65 -15.30
C ARG A 354 -8.19 -15.95 -13.99
N PHE A 355 -7.97 -15.07 -13.01
CA PHE A 355 -8.74 -15.13 -11.78
C PHE A 355 -10.21 -14.72 -12.00
N PRO A 356 -11.15 -15.26 -11.20
CA PRO A 356 -12.51 -14.77 -11.22
C PRO A 356 -12.53 -13.29 -10.84
N SER A 357 -13.27 -12.50 -11.60
CA SER A 357 -13.48 -11.09 -11.33
C SER A 357 -14.96 -10.74 -11.36
N ASP A 358 -15.34 -9.65 -10.68
CA ASP A 358 -16.64 -9.03 -10.89
C ASP A 358 -16.72 -8.33 -12.28
N ALA A 359 -17.88 -7.77 -12.60
CA ALA A 359 -18.11 -7.05 -13.87
C ALA A 359 -17.21 -5.83 -14.07
N LEU A 360 -16.57 -5.33 -13.01
CA LEU A 360 -15.65 -4.20 -13.02
C LEU A 360 -14.17 -4.65 -12.99
N GLY A 361 -13.90 -5.97 -13.07
CA GLY A 361 -12.56 -6.53 -13.09
C GLY A 361 -11.90 -6.71 -11.72
N ASN A 362 -12.65 -6.61 -10.62
CA ASN A 362 -12.11 -6.79 -9.28
C ASN A 362 -12.07 -8.26 -8.87
N LEU A 363 -10.92 -8.67 -8.35
CA LEU A 363 -10.66 -10.04 -7.91
C LEU A 363 -11.09 -10.27 -6.45
N GLU A 364 -10.86 -9.30 -5.58
CA GLU A 364 -11.17 -9.43 -4.15
C GLU A 364 -12.68 -9.55 -3.94
N GLY A 365 -13.09 -10.56 -3.18
CA GLY A 365 -14.50 -10.88 -2.96
C GLY A 365 -15.10 -11.82 -4.01
N ALA A 366 -14.45 -12.02 -5.16
CA ALA A 366 -14.94 -12.94 -6.18
C ALA A 366 -14.87 -14.40 -5.72
N THR A 367 -15.80 -15.22 -6.20
CA THR A 367 -15.85 -16.65 -5.86
C THR A 367 -14.89 -17.45 -6.74
N VAL A 368 -13.94 -18.12 -6.09
CA VAL A 368 -13.02 -19.08 -6.74
C VAL A 368 -13.77 -20.37 -7.10
N CYS A 369 -13.48 -20.87 -8.31
CA CYS A 369 -14.07 -22.11 -8.82
C CYS A 369 -13.84 -23.29 -7.87
N ARG A 370 -14.88 -24.10 -7.60
CA ARG A 370 -14.79 -25.27 -6.70
C ARG A 370 -13.73 -26.29 -7.15
N ASN A 371 -13.47 -26.36 -8.46
CA ASN A 371 -12.51 -27.30 -9.05
C ASN A 371 -11.06 -26.81 -9.02
N TRP A 372 -10.80 -25.57 -8.59
CA TRP A 372 -9.44 -25.06 -8.41
C TRP A 372 -8.83 -25.59 -7.12
N THR A 373 -7.50 -25.77 -7.13
CA THR A 373 -6.72 -26.28 -5.97
C THR A 373 -6.98 -25.48 -4.69
N ALA A 374 -7.19 -24.17 -4.81
CA ALA A 374 -7.50 -23.28 -3.69
C ALA A 374 -8.85 -23.58 -3.00
N ARG A 375 -9.79 -24.27 -3.67
CA ARG A 375 -11.07 -24.73 -3.09
C ARG A 375 -11.02 -26.22 -2.75
N SER A 376 -10.50 -27.06 -3.64
CA SER A 376 -10.50 -28.52 -3.46
C SER A 376 -9.68 -28.97 -2.25
N VAL A 377 -8.66 -28.20 -1.85
CA VAL A 377 -7.82 -28.48 -0.67
C VAL A 377 -8.62 -28.55 0.64
N PHE A 378 -9.75 -27.83 0.77
CA PHE A 378 -10.53 -27.82 2.02
C PHE A 378 -11.22 -29.17 2.29
N GLY A 379 -11.57 -29.90 1.23
CA GLY A 379 -12.15 -31.24 1.28
C GLY A 379 -11.13 -32.35 1.53
N GLN A 380 -9.83 -32.04 1.56
CA GLN A 380 -8.80 -33.06 1.78
C GLN A 380 -8.65 -33.40 3.27
N PRO A 381 -8.57 -34.69 3.63
CA PRO A 381 -8.41 -35.12 5.01
C PRO A 381 -7.02 -34.78 5.56
N ASP A 382 -5.99 -34.89 4.71
CA ASP A 382 -4.63 -34.46 5.07
C ASP A 382 -4.50 -32.94 4.92
N ARG A 383 -4.42 -32.27 6.06
CA ARG A 383 -4.19 -30.81 6.17
C ARG A 383 -2.75 -30.47 6.55
N PHE A 384 -1.89 -31.46 6.74
CA PHE A 384 -0.49 -31.26 7.12
C PHE A 384 0.39 -31.04 5.90
N ASN A 385 0.22 -31.87 4.87
CA ASN A 385 0.94 -31.78 3.62
C ASN A 385 0.26 -30.81 2.63
N PRO A 386 1.03 -30.20 1.72
CA PRO A 386 0.44 -29.49 0.59
C PRO A 386 -0.37 -30.42 -0.32
N TRP A 387 -1.44 -29.86 -0.88
CA TRP A 387 -2.21 -30.47 -1.95
C TRP A 387 -1.71 -29.98 -3.30
N TYR A 388 -1.37 -30.91 -4.19
CA TYR A 388 -0.91 -30.63 -5.54
C TYR A 388 -1.96 -31.06 -6.56
N GLN A 389 -2.35 -30.16 -7.47
CA GLN A 389 -3.37 -30.46 -8.45
C GLN A 389 -3.14 -29.71 -9.76
N TYR A 390 -3.42 -30.38 -10.87
CA TYR A 390 -3.57 -29.76 -12.18
C TYR A 390 -5.02 -29.29 -12.39
N THR A 391 -5.19 -28.09 -12.91
CA THR A 391 -6.50 -27.57 -13.33
C THR A 391 -6.44 -27.17 -14.79
N ASP A 392 -7.25 -27.83 -15.62
CA ASP A 392 -7.46 -27.43 -17.01
C ASP A 392 -8.59 -26.41 -17.07
N MET A 393 -8.31 -25.25 -17.66
CA MET A 393 -9.29 -24.19 -17.88
C MET A 393 -9.91 -24.35 -19.26
N ALA A 394 -11.21 -24.07 -19.38
CA ALA A 394 -11.93 -24.10 -20.66
C ALA A 394 -11.40 -23.11 -21.71
N ASP A 395 -10.68 -22.06 -21.29
CA ASP A 395 -10.04 -21.09 -22.18
C ASP A 395 -8.70 -21.58 -22.78
N GLY A 396 -8.29 -22.82 -22.48
CA GLY A 396 -7.16 -23.49 -23.12
C GLY A 396 -5.85 -23.50 -22.33
N GLY A 397 -5.86 -23.09 -21.05
CA GLY A 397 -4.68 -23.15 -20.16
C GLY A 397 -4.72 -24.30 -19.16
N THR A 398 -3.61 -25.03 -19.00
CA THR A 398 -3.41 -25.98 -17.89
C THR A 398 -2.47 -25.36 -16.85
N TYR A 399 -2.93 -25.30 -15.61
CA TYR A 399 -2.18 -24.76 -14.48
C TYR A 399 -1.97 -25.83 -13.42
N TRP A 400 -0.83 -25.79 -12.76
CA TRP A 400 -0.55 -26.63 -11.58
C TRP A 400 -0.39 -25.72 -10.38
N CYS A 401 -0.99 -26.11 -9.25
CA CYS A 401 -0.88 -25.38 -8.01
C CYS A 401 -0.53 -26.30 -6.85
N THR A 402 0.25 -25.76 -5.92
CA THR A 402 0.39 -26.27 -4.54
C THR A 402 -0.44 -25.40 -3.60
N SER A 403 -1.26 -26.03 -2.77
CA SER A 403 -2.16 -25.35 -1.83
C SER A 403 -2.03 -25.93 -0.43
N ARG A 404 -2.05 -25.06 0.58
CA ARG A 404 -2.06 -25.44 2.00
C ARG A 404 -3.14 -24.67 2.76
N VAL A 405 -3.79 -25.34 3.70
CA VAL A 405 -4.79 -24.71 4.58
C VAL A 405 -4.12 -24.16 5.85
N GLU A 406 -4.45 -22.92 6.20
CA GLU A 406 -4.06 -22.24 7.42
C GLU A 406 -5.31 -21.83 8.23
N LYS A 407 -5.23 -21.97 9.56
CA LYS A 407 -6.26 -21.54 10.51
C LYS A 407 -6.05 -20.06 10.86
N ALA A 408 -7.10 -19.26 10.80
CA ALA A 408 -7.12 -17.92 11.37
C ALA A 408 -8.40 -17.68 12.21
N ARG A 409 -8.54 -16.50 12.81
CA ARG A 409 -9.68 -16.17 13.70
C ARG A 409 -11.03 -16.19 12.98
N GLU A 410 -11.05 -15.84 11.70
CA GLU A 410 -12.25 -15.66 10.89
C GLU A 410 -12.65 -16.93 10.10
N GLY A 411 -11.87 -18.01 10.19
CA GLY A 411 -12.12 -19.26 9.47
C GLY A 411 -10.84 -19.91 8.94
N MET A 412 -11.04 -20.89 8.05
CA MET A 412 -9.97 -21.55 7.32
C MET A 412 -9.64 -20.80 6.03
N TYR A 413 -8.35 -20.69 5.73
CA TYR A 413 -7.86 -20.05 4.50
C TYR A 413 -6.93 -21.00 3.76
N SER A 414 -7.04 -21.07 2.44
CA SER A 414 -6.06 -21.73 1.59
C SER A 414 -5.08 -20.69 1.06
N VAL A 415 -3.80 -21.04 1.06
CA VAL A 415 -2.74 -20.29 0.40
C VAL A 415 -2.20 -21.16 -0.72
N SER A 416 -2.26 -20.63 -1.94
CA SER A 416 -1.91 -21.37 -3.15
C SER A 416 -0.88 -20.62 -3.98
N VAL A 417 0.10 -21.36 -4.50
CA VAL A 417 1.04 -20.88 -5.51
C VAL A 417 0.96 -21.83 -6.69
N GLY A 418 0.90 -21.29 -7.90
CA GLY A 418 0.87 -22.09 -9.10
C GLY A 418 1.65 -21.50 -10.25
N VAL A 419 1.75 -22.31 -11.30
CA VAL A 419 2.44 -22.00 -12.56
C VAL A 419 1.67 -22.59 -13.72
N GLY A 420 1.88 -22.04 -14.92
CA GLY A 420 1.46 -22.71 -16.15
C GLY A 420 2.19 -24.04 -16.37
N PHE A 421 1.61 -24.90 -17.23
CA PHE A 421 2.09 -26.26 -17.50
C PHE A 421 3.60 -26.37 -17.78
N ASP A 422 4.18 -25.42 -18.53
CA ASP A 422 5.61 -25.42 -18.87
C ASP A 422 6.55 -25.26 -17.66
N GLY A 423 6.06 -24.60 -16.60
CA GLY A 423 6.81 -24.32 -15.37
C GLY A 423 6.83 -25.50 -14.40
N VAL A 424 5.89 -26.44 -14.52
CA VAL A 424 5.63 -27.50 -13.52
C VAL A 424 6.81 -28.44 -13.34
N LYS A 425 7.60 -28.66 -14.41
CA LYS A 425 8.78 -29.53 -14.40
C LYS A 425 9.81 -29.22 -13.31
N TRP A 426 9.78 -28.01 -12.74
CA TRP A 426 10.72 -27.56 -11.70
C TRP A 426 10.24 -27.81 -10.26
N PHE A 427 8.97 -28.14 -10.07
CA PHE A 427 8.35 -28.25 -8.75
C PHE A 427 8.29 -29.68 -8.23
N ARG A 428 8.33 -29.81 -6.90
CA ARG A 428 7.94 -31.02 -6.18
C ARG A 428 6.43 -31.21 -6.30
N GLY A 429 5.96 -32.46 -6.39
CA GLY A 429 4.53 -32.76 -6.54
C GLY A 429 4.01 -32.64 -7.98
N ARG A 430 4.90 -32.48 -8.97
CA ARG A 430 4.55 -32.49 -10.40
C ARG A 430 3.95 -33.81 -10.88
N ASP A 431 4.30 -34.94 -10.26
CA ASP A 431 3.82 -36.26 -10.66
C ASP A 431 2.44 -36.59 -10.03
N THR A 432 1.76 -35.57 -9.48
CA THR A 432 0.44 -35.72 -8.87
C THR A 432 -0.57 -36.28 -9.88
N PRO A 433 -1.36 -37.31 -9.51
CA PRO A 433 -2.44 -37.82 -10.34
C PRO A 433 -3.68 -36.92 -10.28
N HIS A 434 -3.71 -35.95 -9.36
CA HIS A 434 -4.87 -35.11 -9.12
C HIS A 434 -5.01 -34.07 -10.24
N ARG A 435 -6.10 -34.19 -11.00
CA ARG A 435 -6.43 -33.30 -12.10
C ARG A 435 -7.92 -32.98 -12.08
N ALA A 436 -8.25 -31.71 -12.25
CA ALA A 436 -9.61 -31.21 -12.32
C ALA A 436 -9.79 -30.35 -13.57
N GLN A 437 -11.04 -30.23 -14.02
CA GLN A 437 -11.40 -29.35 -15.14
C GLN A 437 -12.28 -28.21 -14.62
N SER A 438 -12.01 -26.99 -15.08
CA SER A 438 -12.78 -25.80 -14.75
C SER A 438 -13.33 -25.19 -16.03
N PHE A 439 -14.65 -25.13 -16.11
CA PHE A 439 -15.39 -24.46 -17.18
C PHE A 439 -15.79 -23.03 -16.80
N CYS A 440 -15.33 -22.51 -15.65
CA CYS A 440 -15.57 -21.11 -15.30
C CYS A 440 -15.00 -20.17 -16.39
N PRO A 441 -15.71 -19.09 -16.75
CA PRO A 441 -16.79 -18.45 -16.00
C PRO A 441 -18.22 -19.00 -16.24
N ASP A 442 -18.40 -20.12 -16.95
CA ASP A 442 -19.72 -20.76 -17.07
C ASP A 442 -20.31 -21.04 -15.68
N GLU A 443 -21.54 -20.59 -15.44
CA GLU A 443 -22.23 -20.75 -14.17
C GLU A 443 -22.50 -22.21 -13.84
N ALA A 444 -22.75 -23.06 -14.85
CA ALA A 444 -22.97 -24.49 -14.69
C ALA A 444 -21.71 -25.23 -14.17
N CYS A 445 -20.52 -24.63 -14.26
CA CYS A 445 -19.29 -25.26 -13.79
C CYS A 445 -19.30 -25.50 -12.28
N CYS A 446 -19.70 -24.50 -11.50
CA CYS A 446 -19.66 -24.57 -10.04
C CYS A 446 -20.42 -23.45 -9.30
N ARG A 447 -21.17 -22.60 -10.01
CA ARG A 447 -21.93 -21.48 -9.40
C ARG A 447 -23.42 -21.78 -9.34
N ARG A 448 -23.92 -22.60 -10.27
CA ARG A 448 -25.28 -23.12 -10.29
C ARG A 448 -25.25 -24.61 -9.97
N ALA A 449 -26.17 -25.07 -9.13
CA ALA A 449 -26.39 -26.50 -8.93
C ALA A 449 -26.82 -27.15 -10.26
N SER A 450 -26.61 -28.47 -10.40
CA SER A 450 -27.13 -29.20 -11.54
C SER A 450 -28.66 -29.16 -11.57
N ASP A 451 -29.25 -29.35 -12.74
CA ASP A 451 -30.71 -29.35 -12.89
C ASP A 451 -31.33 -30.49 -12.05
N ASP A 452 -30.67 -31.65 -11.96
CA ASP A 452 -31.09 -32.79 -11.12
C ASP A 452 -31.13 -32.43 -9.63
N LEU A 453 -30.06 -31.82 -9.10
CA LEU A 453 -29.99 -31.40 -7.70
C LEU A 453 -31.02 -30.30 -7.41
N THR A 454 -31.18 -29.36 -8.33
CA THR A 454 -32.14 -28.26 -8.20
C THR A 454 -33.56 -28.79 -8.17
N GLN A 455 -33.93 -29.66 -9.12
CA GLN A 455 -35.27 -30.24 -9.18
C GLN A 455 -35.60 -31.05 -7.92
N LYS A 456 -34.62 -31.76 -7.36
CA LYS A 456 -34.78 -32.60 -6.17
C LYS A 456 -34.90 -31.78 -4.88
N TRP A 457 -34.04 -30.78 -4.71
CA TRP A 457 -33.83 -30.14 -3.41
C TRP A 457 -34.38 -28.71 -3.31
N GLU A 458 -34.66 -28.00 -4.40
CA GLU A 458 -35.09 -26.58 -4.35
C GLU A 458 -36.34 -26.37 -3.48
N GLN A 459 -37.31 -27.28 -3.56
CA GLN A 459 -38.54 -27.21 -2.75
C GLN A 459 -38.42 -27.90 -1.38
N ALA A 460 -37.40 -28.73 -1.19
CA ALA A 460 -37.22 -29.57 -0.01
C ALA A 460 -36.15 -29.04 0.96
N ALA A 461 -35.33 -28.10 0.53
CA ALA A 461 -34.21 -27.55 1.29
C ALA A 461 -34.48 -26.08 1.67
N TRP A 462 -34.42 -25.79 2.97
CA TRP A 462 -34.46 -24.43 3.49
C TRP A 462 -33.26 -24.18 4.40
N PRO A 463 -32.15 -23.63 3.87
CA PRO A 463 -30.97 -23.35 4.67
C PRO A 463 -31.14 -22.08 5.50
N GLU A 464 -30.77 -22.14 6.78
CA GLU A 464 -30.61 -20.95 7.61
C GLU A 464 -29.19 -20.39 7.39
N ALA A 465 -29.08 -19.12 6.99
CA ALA A 465 -27.78 -18.49 6.78
C ALA A 465 -27.07 -18.29 8.12
N ALA A 466 -25.87 -18.86 8.26
CA ALA A 466 -24.96 -18.44 9.32
C ALA A 466 -24.59 -16.97 9.09
N THR A 467 -24.90 -16.09 10.05
CA THR A 467 -24.58 -14.66 9.97
C THR A 467 -23.22 -14.39 10.61
N PRO A 468 -22.15 -14.16 9.82
CA PRO A 468 -20.92 -13.63 10.36
C PRO A 468 -21.19 -12.36 11.16
N THR A 469 -20.53 -12.20 12.30
CA THR A 469 -20.69 -11.07 13.22
C THR A 469 -20.38 -9.70 12.58
N SER A 470 -19.80 -9.70 11.37
CA SER A 470 -19.44 -8.54 10.54
C SER A 470 -20.41 -8.20 9.40
N LEU A 471 -21.49 -8.97 9.18
CA LEU A 471 -22.34 -8.92 7.96
C LEU A 471 -23.29 -7.73 7.80
N LEU A 472 -23.17 -6.67 8.60
CA LEU A 472 -23.85 -5.40 8.27
C LEU A 472 -23.11 -4.59 7.19
N ALA A 473 -21.94 -5.05 6.73
CA ALA A 473 -21.17 -4.40 5.66
C ALA A 473 -20.86 -5.37 4.50
N ALA A 474 -21.58 -5.20 3.39
CA ALA A 474 -21.36 -5.82 2.07
C ALA A 474 -21.64 -7.33 1.95
N LEU A 475 -22.88 -7.67 1.58
CA LEU A 475 -23.29 -9.01 1.18
C LEU A 475 -22.70 -9.35 -0.22
N PRO A 476 -22.15 -10.56 -0.43
CA PRO A 476 -21.76 -11.01 -1.77
C PRO A 476 -22.99 -11.17 -2.68
N THR A 477 -22.81 -10.96 -3.98
CA THR A 477 -23.88 -11.07 -4.98
C THR A 477 -24.13 -12.53 -5.36
N GLY A 478 -25.33 -13.03 -5.07
CA GLY A 478 -25.82 -14.38 -5.38
C GLY A 478 -27.15 -14.67 -4.65
N THR A 479 -27.91 -15.67 -5.12
CA THR A 479 -29.22 -16.07 -4.58
C THR A 479 -29.11 -16.44 -3.10
N PHE A 480 -29.81 -15.68 -2.25
CA PHE A 480 -29.79 -15.71 -0.78
C PHE A 480 -28.45 -15.29 -0.11
N PRO A 481 -28.47 -14.34 0.84
CA PRO A 481 -27.22 -13.82 1.39
C PRO A 481 -26.43 -14.86 2.20
N GLY A 482 -25.24 -15.20 1.72
CA GLY A 482 -24.23 -15.97 2.45
C GLY A 482 -24.35 -17.50 2.38
N VAL A 483 -25.25 -18.05 1.54
CA VAL A 483 -25.45 -19.52 1.40
C VAL A 483 -25.20 -19.95 -0.05
N ASP A 484 -24.38 -20.98 -0.24
CA ASP A 484 -24.14 -21.60 -1.55
C ASP A 484 -25.13 -22.75 -1.78
N ALA A 485 -26.08 -22.57 -2.70
CA ALA A 485 -27.15 -23.56 -2.96
C ALA A 485 -26.60 -24.90 -3.47
N HIS A 486 -25.53 -24.91 -4.27
CA HIS A 486 -24.91 -26.16 -4.71
C HIS A 486 -24.36 -26.93 -3.50
N GLU A 487 -23.77 -26.25 -2.52
CA GLU A 487 -23.25 -26.91 -1.31
C GLU A 487 -24.34 -27.54 -0.47
N VAL A 488 -25.44 -26.82 -0.26
CA VAL A 488 -26.59 -27.32 0.49
C VAL A 488 -27.18 -28.56 -0.19
N TYR A 489 -27.39 -28.51 -1.51
CA TYR A 489 -27.99 -29.63 -2.24
C TYR A 489 -27.05 -30.84 -2.32
N ALA A 490 -25.76 -30.63 -2.53
CA ALA A 490 -24.77 -31.72 -2.50
C ALA A 490 -24.67 -32.38 -1.11
N PHE A 491 -24.70 -31.58 -0.04
CA PHE A 491 -24.73 -32.10 1.33
C PHE A 491 -25.95 -32.99 1.58
N LEU A 492 -27.14 -32.56 1.17
CA LEU A 492 -28.37 -33.34 1.31
C LEU A 492 -28.30 -34.64 0.51
N GLU A 493 -27.76 -34.59 -0.71
CA GLU A 493 -27.55 -35.76 -1.57
C GLU A 493 -26.62 -36.80 -0.91
N GLU A 494 -25.50 -36.36 -0.32
CA GLU A 494 -24.54 -37.27 0.35
C GLU A 494 -25.11 -37.95 1.60
N HIS A 495 -26.16 -37.38 2.22
CA HIS A 495 -26.71 -37.84 3.50
C HIS A 495 -28.09 -38.49 3.36
N GLU A 496 -28.59 -38.67 2.14
CA GLU A 496 -29.91 -39.26 1.89
C GLU A 496 -29.95 -40.80 2.06
N GLY A 497 -28.79 -41.46 2.09
CA GLY A 497 -28.65 -42.90 2.34
C GLY A 497 -28.54 -43.75 1.09
#